data_AF-A0A2I0QJT9-F1
#
_entry.id   AF-A0A2I0QJT9-F1
#
_cell.length_a   1.000
_cell.length_b   1.000
_cell.length_c   1.000
_cell.angle_alpha   90.00
_cell.angle_beta   90.00
_cell.angle_gamma   90.00
#
_symmetry.space_group_name_H-M   'P 1'
#
loop_
_entity.id
_entity.type
_entity.pdbx_description
1 polymer ?
#
loop_
_entity_poly.entity_id
_entity_poly.type
_entity_poly.pdbx_seq_one_letter_code
_entity_poly.pdbx_strand_id
1 'polypeptide(L)'
;MTIKTKNLKISIGEVEEEREYNELEGPTPNPDIADLRDWDLKLLNRYKPEYYGFIRQCQFCALGPCDLSDNRKGACGITLERHLAREGLQL
;
A
#
# COMPACT_ATOMS: atom_id res chain seq x y z
N MET A 1 16.18 36.38 21.90
CA MET A 1 15.67 37.69 21.44
C MET A 1 14.70 38.26 22.48
N THR A 2 14.82 39.53 22.90
CA THR A 2 13.98 40.10 23.99
C THR A 2 13.18 41.30 23.47
N ILE A 3 11.88 41.12 23.29
CA ILE A 3 10.95 42.20 22.96
C ILE A 3 10.43 42.81 24.27
N LYS A 4 10.51 44.14 24.45
CA LYS A 4 10.03 44.83 25.65
C LYS A 4 8.83 45.71 25.32
N THR A 5 7.66 45.33 25.84
CA THR A 5 6.49 46.22 26.00
C THR A 5 6.21 46.41 27.49
N LYS A 6 5.54 47.51 27.85
CA LYS A 6 5.30 47.89 29.26
C LYS A 6 4.65 46.71 29.99
N ASN A 7 5.37 46.16 30.97
CA ASN A 7 4.97 45.09 31.90
C ASN A 7 4.94 43.64 31.35
N LEU A 8 5.49 43.36 30.17
CA LEU A 8 5.61 41.99 29.66
C LEU A 8 7.08 41.65 29.37
N LYS A 9 7.62 40.67 30.11
CA LYS A 9 8.93 40.06 29.84
C LYS A 9 8.70 38.64 29.32
N ILE A 10 8.93 38.44 28.03
CA ILE A 10 8.93 37.11 27.42
C ILE A 10 10.40 36.65 27.32
N SER A 11 10.72 35.53 27.97
CA SER A 11 11.99 34.83 27.84
C SER A 11 11.78 33.57 27.01
N ILE A 12 12.21 33.61 25.75
CA ILE A 12 12.27 32.42 24.88
C ILE A 12 13.63 31.78 25.15
N GLY A 13 13.62 30.51 25.59
CA GLY A 13 14.83 29.71 25.81
C GLY A 13 15.56 29.38 24.50
N GLU A 14 16.63 28.60 24.59
CA GLU A 14 17.26 28.02 23.40
C GLU A 14 16.23 27.18 22.64
N VAL A 15 16.12 27.42 21.34
CA VAL A 15 15.39 26.51 20.46
C VAL A 15 16.30 25.30 20.33
N GLU A 16 15.92 24.16 20.90
CA GLU A 16 16.54 22.90 20.50
C GLU A 16 16.29 22.76 19.00
N GLU A 17 17.34 22.87 18.20
CA GLU A 17 17.25 22.48 16.79
C GLU A 17 16.71 21.04 16.80
N GLU A 18 15.55 20.83 16.17
CA GLU A 18 15.05 19.48 15.91
C GLU A 18 16.22 18.71 15.33
N ARG A 19 16.67 17.66 16.04
CA ARG A 19 17.82 16.85 15.64
C ARG A 19 17.70 16.61 14.15
N GLU A 20 18.62 17.18 13.37
CA GLU A 20 18.63 17.02 11.93
C GLU A 20 18.79 15.52 11.66
N TYR A 21 17.68 14.85 11.37
CA TYR A 21 17.66 13.45 10.99
C TYR A 21 18.29 13.38 9.61
N ASN A 22 19.62 13.28 9.58
CA ASN A 22 20.40 12.97 8.38
C ASN A 22 20.21 11.49 8.01
N GLU A 23 18.97 11.04 7.88
CA GLU A 23 18.69 9.73 7.31
C GLU A 23 19.00 9.78 5.81
N LEU A 24 19.87 8.88 5.37
CA LEU A 24 20.16 8.74 3.96
C LEU A 24 18.91 8.27 3.23
N GLU A 25 18.65 8.89 2.08
CA GLU A 25 17.55 8.51 1.23
C GLU A 25 17.63 7.02 0.87
N GLY A 26 16.49 6.33 0.95
CA GLY A 26 16.40 4.92 0.63
C GLY A 26 16.72 4.61 -0.84
N PRO A 27 16.90 3.34 -1.21
CA PRO A 27 17.26 2.96 -2.58
C PRO A 27 16.21 3.33 -3.64
N THR A 28 14.96 3.57 -3.22
CA THR A 28 13.83 3.88 -4.11
C THR A 28 13.02 5.05 -3.54
N PRO A 29 13.48 6.31 -3.70
CA PRO A 29 12.73 7.47 -3.25
C PRO A 29 11.51 7.73 -4.11
N ASN A 30 10.36 8.01 -3.47
CA ASN A 30 9.06 8.21 -4.12
C ASN A 30 8.72 7.12 -5.17
N PRO A 31 8.64 5.84 -4.76
CA PRO A 31 8.39 4.74 -5.68
C PRO A 31 6.98 4.79 -6.29
N ASP A 32 6.84 4.34 -7.53
CA ASP A 32 5.58 3.87 -8.08
C ASP A 32 5.34 2.39 -7.70
N ILE A 33 4.15 1.87 -7.95
CA ILE A 33 3.73 0.49 -7.60
C ILE A 33 4.69 -0.54 -8.18
N ALA A 34 5.18 -0.33 -9.41
CA ALA A 34 6.07 -1.27 -10.08
C ALA A 34 7.47 -1.33 -9.44
N ASP A 35 7.92 -0.25 -8.79
CA ASP A 35 9.27 -0.19 -8.22
C ASP A 35 9.44 -1.08 -6.99
N LEU A 36 8.32 -1.42 -6.33
CA LEU A 36 8.29 -2.30 -5.15
C LEU A 36 8.17 -3.79 -5.51
N ARG A 37 8.04 -4.12 -6.80
CA ARG A 37 7.72 -5.47 -7.28
C ARG A 37 8.72 -6.53 -6.83
N ASP A 38 10.00 -6.18 -6.74
CA ASP A 38 11.05 -7.08 -6.28
C ASP A 38 10.85 -7.49 -4.82
N TRP A 39 10.41 -6.55 -3.98
CA TRP A 39 10.11 -6.83 -2.59
C TRP A 39 8.81 -7.62 -2.44
N ASP A 40 7.78 -7.27 -3.21
CA ASP A 40 6.53 -8.04 -3.26
C ASP A 40 6.79 -9.50 -3.62
N LEU A 41 7.60 -9.76 -4.65
CA LEU A 41 7.93 -11.12 -5.07
C LEU A 41 8.71 -11.89 -3.99
N LYS A 42 9.63 -11.23 -3.27
CA LYS A 42 10.32 -11.84 -2.12
C LYS A 42 9.34 -12.24 -1.03
N LEU A 43 8.39 -11.37 -0.68
CA LEU A 43 7.37 -11.65 0.32
C LEU A 43 6.42 -12.76 -0.14
N LEU A 44 5.89 -12.69 -1.35
CA LEU A 44 4.97 -13.70 -1.93
C LEU A 44 5.64 -15.05 -2.20
N ASN A 45 6.97 -15.10 -2.28
CA ASN A 45 7.72 -16.35 -2.33
C ASN A 45 7.81 -17.02 -0.96
N ARG A 46 7.99 -16.24 0.10
CA ARG A 46 8.07 -16.74 1.48
C ARG A 46 6.68 -17.03 2.08
N TYR A 47 5.74 -16.13 1.87
CA TYR A 47 4.39 -16.15 2.43
C TYR A 47 3.41 -16.29 1.28
N LYS A 48 2.99 -17.52 1.00
CA LYS A 48 2.01 -17.79 -0.06
C LYS A 48 0.65 -17.25 0.38
N PRO A 49 -0.02 -16.44 -0.44
CA PRO A 49 -1.34 -15.94 -0.10
C PRO A 49 -2.35 -17.09 -0.17
N GLU A 50 -3.18 -17.19 0.87
CA GLU A 50 -4.34 -18.08 0.90
C GLU A 50 -5.60 -17.22 0.79
N TYR A 51 -6.40 -17.46 -0.24
CA TYR A 51 -7.59 -16.67 -0.51
C TYR A 51 -8.85 -17.40 -0.06
N TYR A 52 -9.54 -16.84 0.92
CA TYR A 52 -10.82 -17.36 1.42
C TYR A 52 -11.98 -16.55 0.84
N GLY A 53 -12.31 -16.84 -0.42
CA GLY A 53 -13.45 -16.23 -1.11
C GLY A 53 -14.69 -17.10 -1.05
N PHE A 54 -15.82 -16.54 -0.62
CA PHE A 54 -17.13 -17.22 -0.65
C PHE A 54 -17.74 -17.23 -2.05
N ILE A 55 -17.57 -16.13 -2.79
CA ILE A 55 -18.14 -15.97 -4.13
C ILE A 55 -17.10 -16.45 -5.15
N ARG A 56 -17.42 -17.53 -5.87
CA ARG A 56 -16.56 -18.11 -6.91
C ARG A 56 -16.95 -17.63 -8.31
N GLN A 57 -17.41 -16.38 -8.44
CA GLN A 57 -17.94 -15.81 -9.67
C GLN A 57 -17.43 -14.38 -9.85
N CYS A 58 -17.01 -14.02 -11.08
CA CYS A 58 -16.59 -12.66 -11.43
C CYS A 58 -17.68 -11.92 -12.21
N GLN A 59 -17.99 -10.69 -11.79
CA GLN A 59 -18.99 -9.81 -12.44
C GLN A 59 -18.44 -8.43 -12.82
N PHE A 60 -17.11 -8.25 -12.88
CA PHE A 60 -16.49 -6.93 -13.01
C PHE A 60 -16.54 -6.31 -14.42
N CYS A 61 -17.12 -7.00 -15.40
CA CYS A 61 -17.22 -6.48 -16.76
C CYS A 61 -18.44 -7.06 -17.48
N ALA A 62 -18.77 -6.50 -18.65
CA ALA A 62 -19.91 -6.90 -19.47
C ALA A 62 -19.82 -8.33 -20.05
N LEU A 63 -18.66 -8.98 -19.99
CA LEU A 63 -18.50 -10.39 -20.39
C LEU A 63 -19.00 -11.37 -19.31
N GLY A 64 -19.25 -10.87 -18.09
CA GLY A 64 -19.78 -11.68 -16.99
C GLY A 64 -21.30 -11.87 -17.04
N PRO A 65 -21.87 -12.59 -16.06
CA PRO A 65 -21.18 -13.26 -14.95
C PRO A 65 -20.35 -14.48 -15.38
N CYS A 66 -19.12 -14.59 -14.87
CA CYS A 66 -18.22 -15.71 -15.12
C CYS A 66 -18.12 -16.63 -13.90
N ASP A 67 -18.55 -17.88 -14.02
CA ASP A 67 -18.31 -18.93 -13.02
C ASP A 67 -16.84 -19.39 -13.04
N LEU A 68 -16.14 -19.25 -11.91
CA LEU A 68 -14.73 -19.60 -11.71
C LEU A 68 -14.55 -20.84 -10.82
N SER A 69 -15.63 -21.55 -10.49
CA SER A 69 -15.57 -22.82 -9.76
C SER A 69 -14.87 -23.91 -10.59
N ASP A 70 -14.47 -25.01 -9.94
CA ASP A 70 -13.89 -26.19 -10.60
C ASP A 70 -12.74 -25.90 -11.58
N ASN A 71 -11.88 -24.95 -11.23
CA ASN A 71 -10.73 -24.53 -12.05
C ASN A 71 -11.13 -23.95 -13.43
N ARG A 72 -12.37 -23.46 -13.57
CA ARG A 72 -12.82 -22.69 -14.74
C ARG A 72 -12.13 -21.34 -14.79
N LYS A 73 -12.13 -20.75 -15.98
CA LYS A 73 -11.61 -19.41 -16.23
C LYS A 73 -12.73 -18.50 -16.70
N GLY A 74 -12.65 -17.22 -16.34
CA GLY A 74 -13.57 -16.22 -16.88
C GLY A 74 -13.36 -16.01 -18.37
N ALA A 75 -14.27 -15.27 -19.01
CA ALA A 75 -14.21 -14.96 -20.43
C ALA A 75 -12.87 -14.27 -20.84
N CYS A 76 -12.25 -13.51 -19.93
CA CYS A 76 -10.94 -12.90 -20.13
C CYS A 76 -9.74 -13.80 -19.75
N GLY A 77 -9.98 -15.03 -19.31
CA GLY A 77 -8.95 -15.99 -18.91
C GLY A 77 -8.53 -15.94 -17.44
N ILE A 78 -9.14 -15.08 -16.61
CA ILE A 78 -8.81 -14.97 -15.18
C ILE A 78 -9.17 -16.26 -14.42
N THR A 79 -8.29 -16.70 -13.52
CA THR A 79 -8.52 -17.84 -12.62
C THR A 79 -9.16 -17.37 -11.30
N LEU A 80 -9.81 -18.27 -10.57
CA LEU A 80 -10.39 -17.94 -9.25
C LEU A 80 -9.36 -17.29 -8.32
N GLU A 81 -8.18 -17.89 -8.17
CA GLU A 81 -7.08 -17.36 -7.35
C GLU A 81 -6.73 -15.90 -7.72
N ARG A 82 -6.58 -15.61 -9.02
CA ARG A 82 -6.29 -14.26 -9.51
C ARG A 82 -7.45 -13.29 -9.28
N HIS A 83 -8.69 -13.76 -9.39
CA HIS A 83 -9.85 -12.94 -9.09
C HIS A 83 -9.90 -12.58 -7.60
N LEU A 84 -9.70 -13.54 -6.70
CA LEU A 84 -9.70 -13.31 -5.27
C LEU A 84 -8.52 -12.42 -4.83
N ALA A 85 -7.35 -12.57 -5.46
CA ALA A 85 -6.23 -11.66 -5.28
C ALA A 85 -6.61 -10.21 -5.60
N ARG A 86 -7.32 -10.00 -6.72
CA ARG A 86 -7.81 -8.67 -7.12
C ARG A 86 -8.86 -8.13 -6.16
N GLU A 87 -9.80 -8.96 -5.69
CA GLU A 87 -10.81 -8.54 -4.71
C GLU A 87 -10.19 -8.14 -3.36
N GLY A 88 -9.15 -8.86 -2.91
CA GLY A 88 -8.44 -8.55 -1.67
C GLY A 88 -7.72 -7.19 -1.67
N LEU A 89 -7.51 -6.57 -2.85
CA LEU A 89 -6.92 -5.24 -2.99
C LEU A 89 -7.97 -4.12 -3.01
N GLN A 90 -9.27 -4.43 -2.99
CA GLN A 90 -10.36 -3.45 -3.09
C GLN A 90 -10.91 -2.99 -1.73
N LEU A 91 -10.13 -3.14 -0.66
CA LEU A 91 -10.48 -2.66 0.69
C LEU A 91 -10.34 -1.15 0.82
#